data_AF-A0A5B7FD08-F1
#
_entry.id   AF-A0A5B7FD08-F1
#
_cell.length_a   1.000
_cell.length_b   1.000
_cell.length_c   1.000
_cell.angle_alpha   90.00
_cell.angle_beta   90.00
_cell.angle_gamma   90.00
#
_symmetry.space_group_name_H-M   'P 1'
#
loop_
_entity.id
_entity.type
_entity.pdbx_description
1 polymer ?
#
loop_
_entity_poly.entity_id
_entity_poly.type
_entity_poly.pdbx_seq_one_letter_code
_entity_poly.pdbx_strand_id
1 'polypeptide(L)'
;MRGSLWWRWWRAAKGTEKPASSLVLTSHLRQRGLPHWTSYFVRYSDVTSDQRGKSHFNWKVDDVNYHILRTGCWPYIKYHCSQRPYQDLSTDDKLFRALKVMNLGLPCLAYGFGASLLISFQEDVKTPEGTVTIYFLYEEDRGARH
;
A
#
# COMPACT_ATOMS: atom_id res chain seq x y z
N MET A 1 16.06 34.41 20.06
CA MET A 1 14.76 34.83 19.47
C MET A 1 14.44 33.92 18.28
N ARG A 2 13.27 33.27 18.32
CA ARG A 2 12.58 32.48 17.26
C ARG A 2 13.40 31.32 16.63
N GLY A 3 13.12 30.05 16.83
CA GLY A 3 11.92 29.37 17.30
C GLY A 3 11.63 28.22 16.34
N SER A 4 11.32 27.05 16.90
CA SER A 4 10.66 25.90 16.27
C SER A 4 11.53 24.93 15.45
N LEU A 5 11.91 23.81 16.09
CA LEU A 5 11.83 22.50 15.43
C LEU A 5 11.04 21.57 16.34
N TRP A 6 9.78 21.41 15.97
CA TRP A 6 8.76 20.65 16.66
C TRP A 6 9.03 19.17 16.49
N TRP A 7 9.49 18.50 17.54
CA TRP A 7 9.37 17.04 17.64
C TRP A 7 8.69 16.69 18.97
N ARG A 8 7.47 17.20 19.15
CA ARG A 8 6.55 16.77 20.19
C ARG A 8 5.79 15.55 19.67
N TRP A 9 6.13 14.40 20.24
CA TRP A 9 5.23 13.28 20.57
C TRP A 9 4.04 13.05 19.62
N TRP A 10 4.12 12.02 18.80
CA TRP A 10 2.96 11.17 18.52
C TRP A 10 3.26 9.77 19.02
N ARG A 11 2.85 9.53 20.28
CA ARG A 11 2.58 8.17 20.77
C ARG A 11 1.41 7.67 19.93
N ALA A 12 1.69 6.80 18.96
CA ALA A 12 0.66 5.98 18.36
C ALA A 12 -0.11 5.28 19.51
N ALA A 13 -1.44 5.34 19.47
CA ALA A 13 -2.27 4.61 20.40
C ALA A 13 -1.84 3.13 20.37
N LYS A 14 -1.47 2.57 21.52
CA LYS A 14 -1.13 1.16 21.69
C LYS A 14 -2.39 0.30 21.52
N GLY A 15 -2.73 -0.04 20.28
CA GLY A 15 -3.25 -1.37 19.98
C GLY A 15 -2.09 -2.36 20.03
N THR A 16 -2.25 -3.50 20.69
CA THR A 16 -1.17 -4.51 20.84
C THR A 16 -0.86 -5.26 19.55
N GLU A 17 -1.66 -5.08 18.51
CA GLU A 17 -1.52 -5.75 17.22
C GLU A 17 -1.40 -4.74 16.08
N LYS A 18 -0.54 -5.05 15.11
CA LYS A 18 -0.35 -4.24 13.92
C LYS A 18 -1.56 -4.37 13.01
N PRO A 19 -2.06 -3.29 12.42
CA PRO A 19 -3.23 -3.35 11.58
C PRO A 19 -3.04 -4.27 10.38
N ALA A 20 -4.13 -4.90 9.96
CA ALA A 20 -4.14 -5.73 8.76
C ALA A 20 -3.81 -4.89 7.52
N SER A 21 -3.03 -5.45 6.59
CA SER A 21 -2.69 -4.77 5.34
C SER A 21 -3.94 -4.41 4.50
N SER A 22 -4.98 -5.26 4.56
CA SER A 22 -6.29 -4.99 3.98
C SER A 22 -7.02 -3.79 4.61
N LEU A 23 -6.91 -3.63 5.93
CA LEU A 23 -7.51 -2.53 6.66
C LEU A 23 -6.83 -1.22 6.27
N VAL A 24 -5.50 -1.19 6.22
CA VAL A 24 -4.73 -0.03 5.75
C VAL A 24 -5.11 0.33 4.31
N LEU A 25 -5.20 -0.65 3.41
CA LEU A 25 -5.66 -0.43 2.02
C LEU A 25 -7.06 0.21 1.98
N THR A 26 -8.00 -0.31 2.76
CA THR A 26 -9.38 0.17 2.79
C THR A 26 -9.46 1.58 3.38
N SER A 27 -8.78 1.82 4.51
CA SER A 27 -8.68 3.13 5.14
C SER A 27 -8.03 4.17 4.22
N HIS A 28 -6.95 3.81 3.51
CA HIS A 28 -6.27 4.69 2.56
C HIS A 28 -7.21 5.14 1.44
N LEU A 29 -7.86 4.18 0.77
CA LEU A 29 -8.78 4.47 -0.34
C LEU A 29 -9.96 5.34 0.11
N ARG A 30 -10.53 5.08 1.29
CA ARG A 30 -11.58 5.92 1.89
C ARG A 30 -11.07 7.31 2.27
N GLN A 31 -9.91 7.41 2.91
CA GLN A 31 -9.30 8.67 3.34
C GLN A 31 -9.01 9.60 2.15
N ARG A 32 -8.64 9.04 1.01
CA ARG A 32 -8.40 9.76 -0.25
C ARG A 32 -9.68 10.07 -1.04
N GLY A 33 -10.86 9.72 -0.53
CA GLY A 33 -12.14 9.98 -1.21
C GLY A 33 -12.41 9.08 -2.40
N LEU A 34 -11.95 7.82 -2.35
CA LEU A 34 -12.11 6.82 -3.42
C LEU A 34 -11.50 7.29 -4.76
N PRO A 35 -10.16 7.51 -4.82
CA PRO A 35 -9.51 8.05 -6.01
C PRO A 35 -9.58 7.06 -7.18
N HIS A 36 -9.55 7.59 -8.41
CA HIS A 36 -9.55 6.74 -9.61
C HIS A 36 -8.34 5.78 -9.66
N TRP A 37 -7.17 6.25 -9.21
CA TRP A 37 -6.00 5.40 -9.01
C TRP A 37 -5.11 5.89 -7.85
N THR A 38 -4.29 5.02 -7.29
CA THR A 38 -3.21 5.36 -6.34
C THR A 38 -2.20 4.23 -6.25
N SER A 39 -0.93 4.54 -6.01
CA SER A 39 0.18 3.61 -5.92
C SER A 39 1.10 3.94 -4.74
N TYR A 40 0.99 3.17 -3.67
CA TYR A 40 1.74 3.41 -2.45
C TYR A 40 2.48 2.16 -1.96
N PHE A 41 3.34 2.38 -0.98
CA PHE A 41 4.10 1.35 -0.28
C PHE A 41 3.73 1.39 1.20
N VAL A 42 3.69 0.23 1.84
CA VAL A 42 3.56 0.11 3.29
C VAL A 42 4.67 -0.81 3.79
N ARG A 43 5.31 -0.48 4.92
CA ARG A 43 6.38 -1.33 5.45
C ARG A 43 5.80 -2.62 6.02
N TYR A 44 6.50 -3.73 5.80
CA TYR A 44 6.18 -5.00 6.47
C TYR A 44 6.22 -4.89 8.00
N SER A 45 7.03 -3.98 8.55
CA SER A 45 7.14 -3.75 9.99
C SER A 45 5.88 -3.15 10.60
N ASP A 46 5.03 -2.50 9.81
CA ASP A 46 3.95 -1.64 10.33
C ASP A 46 2.57 -2.28 10.17
N VAL A 47 2.48 -3.43 9.47
CA VAL A 47 1.23 -4.13 9.20
C VAL A 47 1.35 -5.63 9.36
N THR A 48 0.23 -6.28 9.66
CA THR A 48 0.08 -7.73 9.55
C THR A 48 -0.41 -8.06 8.14
N SER A 49 0.37 -8.85 7.38
CA SER A 49 0.04 -9.14 5.99
C SER A 49 -0.96 -10.30 5.85
N ASP A 50 -2.23 -9.94 5.78
CA ASP A 50 -3.38 -10.85 5.59
C ASP A 50 -3.74 -11.10 4.11
N GLN A 51 -3.12 -10.36 3.20
CA GLN A 51 -3.26 -10.52 1.75
C GLN A 51 -2.08 -11.28 1.12
N ARG A 52 -1.31 -12.03 1.92
CA ARG A 52 -0.15 -12.80 1.45
C ARG A 52 -0.59 -13.83 0.40
N GLY A 53 0.22 -13.99 -0.64
CA GLY A 53 -0.06 -14.92 -1.75
C GLY A 53 -0.97 -14.35 -2.83
N LYS A 54 -1.63 -13.21 -2.61
CA LYS A 54 -2.35 -12.48 -3.67
C LYS A 54 -1.43 -11.48 -4.37
N SER A 55 -1.49 -11.47 -5.69
CA SER A 55 -0.74 -10.58 -6.58
C SER A 55 -1.65 -9.68 -7.40
N HIS A 56 -2.79 -10.18 -7.90
CA HIS A 56 -3.77 -9.38 -8.64
C HIS A 56 -5.19 -9.79 -8.24
N PHE A 57 -5.95 -8.87 -7.65
CA PHE A 57 -7.27 -9.23 -7.10
C PHE A 57 -8.22 -8.05 -7.05
N ASN A 58 -9.52 -8.34 -7.02
CA ASN A 58 -10.56 -7.34 -6.77
C ASN A 58 -10.61 -6.99 -5.29
N TRP A 59 -10.75 -5.70 -5.00
CA TRP A 59 -10.95 -5.18 -3.66
C TRP A 59 -12.10 -4.19 -3.66
N LYS A 60 -13.22 -4.58 -3.04
CA LYS A 60 -14.39 -3.72 -2.91
C LYS A 60 -14.25 -2.83 -1.69
N VAL A 61 -14.41 -1.53 -1.89
CA VAL A 61 -14.45 -0.51 -0.83
C VAL A 61 -15.72 0.31 -1.05
N ASP A 62 -16.64 0.21 -0.09
CA ASP A 62 -17.98 0.80 -0.20
C ASP A 62 -18.67 0.31 -1.49
N ASP A 63 -19.11 1.21 -2.37
CA ASP A 63 -19.78 0.89 -3.63
C ASP A 63 -18.82 0.79 -4.83
N VAL A 64 -17.52 0.89 -4.59
CA VAL A 64 -16.49 0.94 -5.63
C VAL A 64 -15.61 -0.31 -5.59
N ASN A 65 -15.28 -0.83 -6.78
CA ASN A 65 -14.31 -1.91 -6.93
C ASN A 65 -12.96 -1.39 -7.44
N TYR A 66 -11.88 -1.94 -6.87
CA TYR A 66 -10.52 -1.71 -7.30
C TYR A 66 -9.89 -3.00 -7.80
N HIS A 67 -9.14 -2.91 -8.87
CA HIS A 67 -8.13 -3.91 -9.21
C HIS A 67 -6.86 -3.56 -8.43
N ILE A 68 -6.42 -4.50 -7.61
CA ILE A 68 -5.23 -4.35 -6.77
C ILE A 68 -4.12 -5.20 -7.34
N LEU A 69 -3.09 -4.53 -7.87
CA LEU A 69 -1.81 -5.17 -8.18
C LEU A 69 -0.88 -5.01 -6.98
N ARG A 70 -0.63 -6.12 -6.29
CA ARG A 70 0.15 -6.21 -5.06
C ARG A 70 1.46 -6.93 -5.29
N THR A 71 2.55 -6.34 -4.80
CA THR A 71 3.87 -7.00 -4.80
C THR A 71 4.55 -6.79 -3.46
N GLY A 72 5.00 -7.89 -2.86
CA GLY A 72 5.94 -7.81 -1.74
C GLY A 72 7.32 -7.47 -2.27
N CYS A 73 7.88 -6.34 -1.86
CA CYS A 73 9.18 -5.83 -2.28
C CYS A 73 9.94 -5.33 -1.04
N TRP A 74 10.60 -6.25 -0.34
CA TRP A 74 11.20 -5.99 0.98
C TRP A 74 12.09 -4.72 0.97
N PRO A 75 11.92 -3.80 1.93
CA PRO A 75 11.15 -3.92 3.20
C PRO A 75 9.67 -3.52 3.12
N TYR A 76 9.12 -3.35 1.93
CA TYR A 76 7.75 -2.86 1.70
C TYR A 76 6.82 -3.89 1.05
N ILE A 77 5.52 -3.61 1.13
CA ILE A 77 4.49 -4.13 0.25
C ILE A 77 4.06 -2.96 -0.64
N LYS A 78 4.18 -3.11 -1.95
CA LYS A 78 3.63 -2.17 -2.93
C LYS A 78 2.19 -2.53 -3.26
N TYR A 79 1.36 -1.51 -3.30
CA TYR A 79 0.00 -1.53 -3.81
C TYR A 79 -0.09 -0.59 -5.01
N HIS A 80 -0.67 -1.08 -6.09
CA HIS A 80 -1.18 -0.26 -7.17
C HIS A 80 -2.68 -0.53 -7.29
N CYS A 81 -3.47 0.50 -7.08
CA CYS A 81 -4.92 0.44 -6.99
C CYS A 81 -5.50 1.20 -8.18
N SER A 82 -6.35 0.55 -8.96
CA SER A 82 -7.07 1.20 -10.06
C SER A 82 -8.56 0.92 -9.92
N GLN A 83 -9.38 1.96 -9.86
CA GLN A 83 -10.82 1.85 -9.83
C GLN A 83 -11.31 1.25 -11.14
N ARG A 84 -11.94 0.07 -11.08
CA ARG A 84 -12.40 -0.67 -12.26
C ARG A 84 -13.60 -1.56 -11.92
N PRO A 85 -14.49 -1.86 -12.89
CA PRO A 85 -15.53 -2.86 -12.69
C PRO A 85 -14.94 -4.21 -12.25
N TYR A 86 -15.74 -4.98 -11.52
CA TYR A 86 -15.34 -6.33 -11.12
C TYR A 86 -15.04 -7.19 -12.36
N GLN A 87 -13.91 -7.91 -12.33
CA GLN A 87 -13.50 -8.82 -13.40
C GLN A 87 -12.88 -10.09 -12.80
N ASP A 88 -12.91 -11.22 -13.50
CA ASP A 88 -12.14 -12.39 -13.07
C ASP A 88 -10.64 -12.14 -13.34
N LEU A 89 -9.87 -11.98 -12.27
CA LEU A 89 -8.43 -11.73 -12.30
C LEU A 89 -7.61 -12.99 -11.95
N SER A 90 -8.24 -14.16 -11.86
CA SER A 90 -7.60 -15.38 -11.37
C SER A 90 -6.44 -15.87 -12.24
N THR A 91 -6.56 -15.71 -13.57
CA THR A 91 -5.48 -16.04 -14.52
C THR A 91 -4.27 -15.14 -14.32
N ASP A 92 -4.50 -13.83 -14.24
CA ASP A 92 -3.44 -12.83 -14.00
C ASP A 92 -2.76 -13.07 -12.66
N ASP A 93 -3.52 -13.32 -11.60
CA ASP A 93 -2.97 -13.62 -10.27
C ASP A 93 -2.02 -14.83 -10.32
N LYS A 94 -2.47 -15.93 -10.94
CA LYS A 94 -1.66 -17.14 -11.10
C LYS A 94 -0.40 -16.87 -11.90
N LEU A 95 -0.51 -16.13 -13.01
CA LEU A 95 0.63 -15.77 -13.86
C LEU A 95 1.67 -14.95 -13.07
N PHE A 96 1.25 -13.88 -12.40
CA PHE A 96 2.17 -13.05 -11.63
C PHE A 96 2.80 -13.80 -10.46
N ARG A 97 2.07 -14.71 -9.82
CA ARG A 97 2.63 -15.59 -8.78
C ARG A 97 3.65 -16.55 -9.36
N ALA A 98 3.35 -17.20 -10.48
CA ALA A 98 4.28 -18.10 -11.15
C ALA A 98 5.56 -17.36 -11.56
N LEU A 99 5.45 -16.16 -12.16
CA LEU A 99 6.59 -15.34 -12.53
C LEU A 99 7.49 -15.00 -11.33
N LYS A 100 6.90 -14.64 -10.19
CA LYS A 100 7.67 -14.35 -8.96
C LYS A 100 8.43 -15.59 -8.48
N VAL A 101 7.82 -16.77 -8.53
CA VAL A 101 8.46 -18.04 -8.15
C VAL A 101 9.58 -18.40 -9.12
N MET A 102 9.33 -18.34 -10.43
CA MET A 102 10.34 -18.65 -11.45
C MET A 102 11.57 -17.74 -11.36
N ASN A 103 11.38 -16.48 -10.98
CA ASN A 103 12.47 -15.52 -10.79
C ASN A 103 13.02 -15.47 -9.34
N LEU A 104 12.66 -16.44 -8.50
CA LEU A 104 13.07 -16.54 -7.09
C LEU A 104 12.82 -15.25 -6.27
N GLY A 105 11.86 -14.42 -6.69
CA GLY A 105 11.58 -13.12 -6.09
C GLY A 105 12.68 -12.07 -6.22
N LEU A 106 13.77 -12.32 -6.97
CA LEU A 106 14.89 -11.38 -7.12
C LEU A 106 14.47 -10.01 -7.66
N PRO A 107 13.61 -9.91 -8.70
CA PRO A 107 13.13 -8.62 -9.17
C PRO A 107 12.37 -7.85 -8.09
N CYS A 108 11.64 -8.55 -7.22
CA CYS A 108 10.89 -7.93 -6.14
C CYS A 108 11.81 -7.35 -5.05
N LEU A 109 12.93 -8.01 -4.75
CA LEU A 109 13.94 -7.51 -3.81
C LEU A 109 14.67 -6.27 -4.36
N ALA A 110 15.13 -6.35 -5.61
CA ALA A 110 15.76 -5.21 -6.29
C ALA A 110 14.82 -4.00 -6.33
N TYR A 111 13.54 -4.25 -6.58
CA TYR A 111 12.53 -3.21 -6.59
C TYR A 111 12.29 -2.58 -5.20
N GLY A 112 12.28 -3.40 -4.14
CA GLY A 112 12.16 -2.90 -2.77
C GLY A 112 13.35 -2.03 -2.37
N PHE A 113 14.57 -2.43 -2.74
CA PHE A 113 15.77 -1.63 -2.55
C PHE A 113 15.72 -0.31 -3.32
N GLY A 114 15.35 -0.34 -4.60
CA GLY A 114 15.17 0.87 -5.41
C GLY A 114 14.11 1.80 -4.83
N ALA A 115 12.98 1.26 -4.35
CA ALA A 115 11.95 2.05 -3.69
C ALA A 115 12.48 2.76 -2.43
N SER A 116 13.29 2.09 -1.59
CA SER A 116 13.91 2.72 -0.41
C SER A 116 14.74 3.97 -0.76
N LEU A 117 15.36 4.01 -1.94
CA LEU A 117 16.16 5.15 -2.41
C LEU A 117 15.32 6.26 -3.04
N LEU A 118 14.15 5.92 -3.59
CA LEU A 118 13.34 6.80 -4.41
C LEU A 118 12.09 7.34 -3.70
N ILE A 119 11.70 6.78 -2.56
CA ILE A 119 10.59 7.28 -1.74
C ILE A 119 10.88 8.73 -1.34
N SER A 120 10.00 9.64 -1.75
CA SER A 120 10.13 11.07 -1.48
C SER A 120 8.95 11.65 -0.69
N PHE A 121 7.82 10.94 -0.63
CA PHE A 121 6.61 11.41 0.03
C PHE A 121 6.02 10.35 0.96
N GLN A 122 5.38 10.80 2.04
CA GLN A 122 4.79 9.94 3.07
C GLN A 122 3.42 10.51 3.45
N GLU A 123 2.45 9.62 3.69
CA GLU A 123 1.12 10.00 4.16
C GLU A 123 0.73 9.10 5.35
N ASP A 124 0.08 9.67 6.35
CA ASP A 124 -0.44 8.91 7.49
C ASP A 124 -1.88 8.46 7.21
N VAL A 125 -2.10 7.15 7.24
CA VAL A 125 -3.42 6.52 7.10
C VAL A 125 -3.99 6.25 8.48
N LYS A 126 -5.17 6.80 8.75
CA LYS A 126 -5.88 6.55 10.00
C LYS A 126 -6.68 5.25 9.90
N THR A 127 -6.38 4.28 10.76
CA THR A 127 -7.17 3.06 10.92
C THR A 127 -7.79 2.99 12.32
N PRO A 128 -8.87 2.22 12.52
CA PRO A 128 -9.40 1.96 13.86
C PRO A 128 -8.37 1.37 14.84
N GLU A 129 -7.35 0.67 14.33
CA GLU A 129 -6.34 -0.04 15.11
C GLU A 129 -5.05 0.79 15.31
N GLY A 130 -4.97 1.98 14.72
CA GLY A 130 -3.80 2.86 14.82
C GLY A 130 -3.54 3.64 13.54
N THR A 131 -2.55 4.55 13.61
CA THR A 131 -2.09 5.29 12.43
C THR A 131 -0.93 4.52 11.78
N VAL A 132 -0.97 4.36 10.46
CA VAL A 132 0.07 3.71 9.67
C VAL A 132 0.58 4.67 8.62
N THR A 133 1.89 4.89 8.58
CA THR A 133 2.51 5.68 7.52
C THR A 133 2.66 4.83 6.26
N ILE A 134 2.17 5.36 5.14
CA ILE A 134 2.40 4.83 3.80
C ILE A 134 3.36 5.75 3.05
N TYR A 135 3.98 5.22 2.01
CA TYR A 135 5.10 5.83 1.29
C TYR A 135 4.80 5.91 -0.19
N PHE A 136 5.27 6.95 -0.85
CA PHE A 136 5.14 7.16 -2.28
C PHE A 136 6.51 7.52 -2.87
N LEU A 137 6.74 7.12 -4.13
CA LEU A 137 7.94 7.52 -4.86
C LEU A 137 7.95 9.02 -5.14
N TYR A 138 6.77 9.60 -5.39
CA TYR A 138 6.55 11.02 -5.63
C TYR A 138 5.15 11.38 -5.13
N GLU A 139 4.93 12.66 -4.87
CA GLU A 139 3.59 13.15 -4.50
C GLU A 139 2.62 12.88 -5.66
N GLU A 140 1.53 12.16 -5.36
CA GLU A 140 0.50 11.86 -6.35
C GLU A 140 -0.49 13.01 -6.49
N ASP A 141 -0.79 13.41 -7.73
CA ASP A 141 -1.94 14.26 -8.02
C ASP A 141 -3.24 13.51 -7.69
N ARG A 142 -3.99 14.06 -6.73
CA ARG A 142 -5.24 13.48 -6.23
C ARG A 142 -6.35 13.46 -7.29
N GLY A 143 -6.24 14.26 -8.34
CA GLY A 143 -7.20 14.33 -9.46
C GLY A 143 -6.80 13.52 -10.69
N ALA A 144 -5.64 12.86 -10.68
CA ALA A 144 -5.14 12.15 -11.86
C ALA A 144 -6.06 10.99 -12.26
N ARG A 145 -6.38 10.91 -13.56
CA ARG A 145 -7.22 9.85 -14.14
C ARG A 145 -6.39 8.75 -14.81
N HIS A 146 -5.09 8.95 -14.97
CA HIS A 146 -4.14 8.03 -15.59
C HIS A 146 -2.80 8.08 -14.86
#